data_AF-A0A6A4V0P3-F1
#
_entry.id   AF-A0A6A4V0P3-F1
#
_cell.length_a   1.000
_cell.length_b   1.000
_cell.length_c   1.000
_cell.angle_alpha   90.00
_cell.angle_beta   90.00
_cell.angle_gamma   90.00
#
_symmetry.space_group_name_H-M   'P 1'
#
loop_
_entity.id
_entity.type
_entity.pdbx_description
1 polymer ?
#
loop_
_entity_poly.entity_id
_entity_poly.type
_entity_poly.pdbx_seq_one_letter_code
_entity_poly.pdbx_strand_id
1 'polypeptide(L)'
;MFIHIIAAAIAFFTLRKHKIGKLVPPLMLVVGVAGPLTAGVITSATIAFVYRASAFTMPPFYALLWGCGQTVAGLCLSFSRILATL
;
A
#
# COMPACT_ATOMS: atom_id res chain seq x y z
N MET A 1 -13.08 -11.94 -8.66
CA MET A 1 -12.64 -11.50 -7.30
C MET A 1 -12.95 -12.54 -6.22
N PHE A 2 -14.21 -12.91 -5.95
CA PHE A 2 -14.56 -13.90 -4.91
C PHE A 2 -13.80 -15.24 -5.02
N ILE A 3 -13.69 -15.77 -6.25
CA ILE A 3 -13.01 -17.04 -6.53
C ILE A 3 -11.51 -16.96 -6.20
N HIS A 4 -10.89 -15.80 -6.43
CA HIS A 4 -9.46 -15.58 -6.14
C HIS A 4 -9.21 -15.45 -4.64
N ILE A 5 -10.14 -14.85 -3.88
CA ILE A 5 -10.06 -14.77 -2.42
C ILE A 5 -10.14 -16.18 -1.81
N ILE A 6 -11.05 -17.02 -2.30
CA ILE A 6 -11.19 -18.41 -1.86
C ILE A 6 -9.96 -19.23 -2.23
N ALA A 7 -9.45 -19.08 -3.46
CA ALA A 7 -8.21 -19.75 -3.90
C ALA A 7 -7.00 -19.32 -3.06
N ALA A 8 -6.86 -18.03 -2.77
CA ALA A 8 -5.81 -17.51 -1.89
C ALA A 8 -5.93 -18.07 -0.47
N ALA A 9 -7.15 -18.17 0.07
CA ALA A 9 -7.38 -18.78 1.39
C ALA A 9 -6.97 -20.26 1.40
N ILE A 10 -7.40 -21.05 0.40
CA ILE A 10 -7.05 -22.48 0.29
C ILE A 10 -5.54 -22.67 0.14
N ALA A 11 -4.88 -21.83 -0.67
CA ALA A 11 -3.43 -21.81 -0.81
C ALA A 11 -2.73 -21.51 0.53
N PHE A 12 -3.23 -20.53 1.29
CA PHE A 12 -2.74 -20.18 2.63
C PHE A 12 -2.85 -21.35 3.62
N PHE A 13 -3.97 -22.07 3.61
CA PHE A 13 -4.18 -23.25 4.45
C PHE A 13 -3.32 -24.45 4.02
N THR A 14 -3.15 -24.65 2.71
CA THR A 14 -2.38 -25.76 2.13
C THR A 14 -0.87 -25.59 2.36
N LEU A 15 -0.35 -24.37 2.24
CA LEU A 15 1.07 -24.07 2.48
C LEU A 15 1.48 -24.18 3.96
N ARG A 16 0.51 -24.17 4.89
CA ARG A 16 0.76 -24.29 6.34
C ARG A 16 1.41 -25.63 6.75
N LYS A 17 1.29 -26.67 5.92
CA LYS A 17 1.86 -28.02 6.17
C LYS A 17 3.34 -28.17 5.75
N HIS A 18 3.90 -27.25 4.95
CA HIS A 18 5.30 -27.30 4.52
C HIS A 18 6.19 -26.36 5.35
N LYS A 19 7.34 -26.86 5.83
CA LYS A 19 8.32 -26.09 6.63
C LYS A 19 8.76 -24.76 6.01
N ILE A 20 8.89 -24.71 4.67
CA ILE A 20 9.28 -23.50 3.90
C ILE A 20 8.04 -22.73 3.41
N GLY A 21 6.97 -23.44 3.01
CA GLY A 21 5.74 -22.83 2.49
C GLY A 21 4.96 -22.01 3.52
N LYS A 22 5.10 -22.28 4.81
CA LYS A 22 4.40 -21.55 5.88
C LYS A 22 4.72 -20.05 5.92
N LEU A 23 5.94 -19.65 5.54
CA LEU A 23 6.40 -18.26 5.66
C LEU A 23 6.08 -17.40 4.43
N VAL A 24 5.90 -18.02 3.27
CA VAL A 24 5.73 -17.30 1.99
C VAL A 24 4.44 -16.46 1.96
N PRO A 25 3.26 -16.96 2.36
CA PRO A 25 2.03 -16.18 2.31
C PRO A 25 1.97 -14.99 3.29
N PRO A 26 2.38 -15.14 4.57
CA PRO A 26 2.55 -13.99 5.47
C PRO A 26 3.56 -12.97 4.96
N LEU A 27 4.69 -13.43 4.41
CA LEU A 27 5.74 -12.54 3.89
C LEU A 27 5.24 -11.71 2.70
N MET A 28 4.45 -12.30 1.80
CA MET A 28 3.85 -11.59 0.68
C MET A 28 2.87 -10.50 1.12
N LEU A 29 2.09 -10.76 2.17
CA LEU A 29 1.22 -9.74 2.78
C LEU A 29 2.04 -8.61 3.41
N VAL A 30 3.09 -8.95 4.16
CA VAL A 30 3.96 -7.95 4.80
C VAL A 30 4.63 -7.07 3.74
N VAL A 31 5.21 -7.64 2.69
CA VAL A 31 5.86 -6.86 1.62
C VAL A 31 4.84 -6.06 0.81
N GLY A 32 3.65 -6.63 0.58
CA GLY A 32 2.56 -5.96 -0.13
C GLY A 32 1.97 -4.75 0.60
N VAL A 33 2.08 -4.72 1.94
CA VAL A 33 1.55 -3.64 2.78
C VAL A 33 2.63 -2.67 3.26
N ALA A 34 3.83 -3.17 3.58
CA ALA A 34 4.93 -2.37 4.10
C ALA A 34 5.43 -1.33 3.08
N GLY A 35 5.58 -1.70 1.80
CA GLY A 35 6.04 -0.78 0.76
C GLY A 35 5.10 0.41 0.53
N PRO A 36 3.79 0.18 0.33
CA PRO A 36 2.82 1.27 0.22
C PRO A 36 2.71 2.12 1.49
N LEU A 37 2.80 1.50 2.68
CA LEU A 37 2.76 2.23 3.94
C LEU A 37 3.95 3.18 4.09
N THR A 38 5.17 2.72 3.85
CA THR A 38 6.35 3.57 3.98
C THR A 38 6.31 4.71 2.98
N ALA A 39 5.91 4.45 1.74
CA ALA A 39 5.72 5.48 0.73
C ALA A 39 4.69 6.54 1.18
N GLY A 40 3.51 6.11 1.67
CA GLY A 40 2.46 7.02 2.16
C GLY A 40 2.90 7.87 3.36
N VAL A 41 3.64 7.27 4.31
CA VAL A 41 4.20 7.99 5.47
C VAL A 41 5.24 9.01 5.03
N ILE A 42 6.16 8.63 4.14
CA ILE A 42 7.19 9.54 3.62
C ILE A 42 6.52 10.72 2.90
N THR A 43 5.60 10.47 1.98
CA THR A 43 4.91 11.55 1.25
C THR A 43 4.15 12.47 2.20
N SER A 44 3.48 11.94 3.21
CA SER A 44 2.76 12.74 4.21
C SER A 44 3.71 13.59 5.07
N ALA A 45 4.83 13.02 5.50
CA ALA A 45 5.87 13.74 6.23
C ALA A 45 6.49 14.85 5.38
N THR A 46 6.74 14.60 4.09
CA THR A 46 7.24 15.62 3.15
C THR A 46 6.25 16.77 2.99
N ILE A 47 4.95 16.49 2.83
CA ILE A 47 3.93 17.54 2.73
C ILE A 47 3.90 18.38 4.01
N ALA A 48 3.88 17.73 5.18
CA ALA A 48 3.91 18.43 6.47
C ALA A 48 5.18 19.30 6.62
N PHE A 49 6.34 18.79 6.18
CA PHE A 49 7.59 19.55 6.19
C PHE A 49 7.52 20.78 5.28
N VAL A 50 6.96 20.66 4.08
CA VAL A 50 6.80 21.79 3.14
C VAL A 50 5.89 22.87 3.73
N TYR A 51 4.75 22.50 4.33
CA TYR A 51 3.86 23.47 4.98
C TYR A 51 4.56 24.16 6.16
N ARG A 52 5.32 23.41 6.96
CA ARG A 52 6.11 23.97 8.06
C ARG A 52 7.20 24.93 7.56
N ALA A 53 7.94 24.56 6.51
CA ALA A 53 9.02 25.37 5.95
C ALA A 53 8.51 26.64 5.25
N SER A 54 7.30 26.59 4.69
CA SER A 54 6.65 27.72 4.04
C SER A 54 5.86 28.62 4.99
N ALA A 55 5.84 28.30 6.30
CA ALA A 55 5.06 29.01 7.32
C ALA A 55 3.55 29.10 7.03
N PHE A 56 3.03 28.27 6.13
CA PHE A 56 1.62 28.20 5.81
C PHE A 56 0.89 27.21 6.72
N THR A 57 -0.23 27.64 7.29
CA THR A 57 -1.10 26.74 8.04
C THR A 57 -1.94 25.93 7.08
N MET A 58 -1.86 24.60 7.16
CA MET A 58 -2.60 23.70 6.28
C MET A 58 -4.09 23.65 6.67
N PRO A 59 -5.02 24.16 5.83
CA PRO A 59 -6.45 24.06 6.12
C PRO A 59 -6.93 22.60 5.99
N PRO A 60 -7.96 22.18 6.75
CA PRO A 60 -8.46 20.80 6.71
C PRO A 60 -8.92 20.34 5.32
N PHE A 61 -9.41 21.25 4.48
CA PHE A 61 -9.77 20.95 3.09
C PHE A 61 -8.55 20.55 2.23
N TYR A 62 -7.41 21.22 2.42
CA TYR A 62 -6.18 20.86 1.72
C TYR A 62 -5.62 19.52 2.22
N ALA A 63 -5.79 19.20 3.50
CA ALA A 63 -5.43 17.88 4.04
C ALA A 63 -6.24 16.77 3.39
N LEU A 64 -7.55 16.99 3.20
CA LEU A 64 -8.41 16.06 2.47
C LEU A 64 -7.94 15.88 1.02
N LEU A 65 -7.68 16.98 0.30
CA LEU A 65 -7.20 16.94 -1.08
C LEU A 65 -5.87 16.20 -1.22
N TRP A 66 -4.91 16.45 -0.33
CA TRP A 66 -3.63 15.73 -0.34
C TRP A 66 -3.79 14.24 -0.04
N GLY A 67 -4.67 13.86 0.89
CA GLY A 67 -4.98 12.45 1.17
C GLY A 67 -5.69 11.73 0.01
N CYS A 68 -6.68 12.37 -0.59
CA CYS A 68 -7.34 11.86 -1.80
C CYS A 68 -6.34 11.73 -2.96
N GLY A 69 -5.51 12.76 -3.17
CA GLY A 69 -4.46 12.76 -4.20
C GLY A 69 -3.45 11.63 -4.02
N GLN A 70 -2.98 11.39 -2.79
CA GLN A 70 -2.11 10.25 -2.47
C GLN A 70 -2.79 8.90 -2.79
N THR A 71 -4.08 8.77 -2.51
CA THR A 71 -4.83 7.53 -2.79
C THR A 71 -4.98 7.29 -4.29
N VAL A 72 -5.30 8.33 -5.07
CA VAL A 72 -5.40 8.25 -6.54
C VAL A 72 -4.03 7.95 -7.16
N ALA A 73 -2.98 8.64 -6.73
CA ALA A 73 -1.61 8.37 -7.20
C ALA A 73 -1.18 6.93 -6.87
N GLY A 74 -1.47 6.45 -5.65
CA GLY A 74 -1.24 5.08 -5.24
C GLY A 74 -2.00 4.07 -6.13
N LEU A 75 -3.25 4.35 -6.48
CA LEU A 75 -4.04 3.53 -7.39
C LEU A 75 -3.39 3.45 -8.78
N CYS A 76 -3.02 4.60 -9.36
CA CYS A 76 -2.34 4.67 -10.66
C CYS A 76 -1.03 3.86 -10.66
N LEU A 77 -0.19 4.03 -9.62
CA LEU A 77 1.06 3.28 -9.48
C LEU A 77 0.82 1.78 -9.31
N SER A 78 -0.21 1.39 -8.57
CA SER A 78 -0.60 -0.01 -8.43
C SER A 78 -1.04 -0.61 -9.77
N PHE A 79 -1.82 0.11 -10.57
CA PHE A 79 -2.19 -0.33 -11.92
C PHE A 79 -0.96 -0.47 -12.83
N SER A 80 -0.07 0.52 -12.84
CA SER A 80 1.19 0.46 -13.61
C SER A 80 2.05 -0.72 -13.20
N ARG A 81 2.09 -1.06 -11.91
CA ARG A 81 2.84 -2.22 -11.42
C ARG A 81 2.22 -3.54 -11.88
N ILE A 82 0.89 -3.68 -11.81
CA ILE A 82 0.19 -4.86 -12.31
C ILE A 82 0.47 -5.04 -13.81
N LEU A 83 0.40 -3.96 -14.59
CA LEU A 83 0.67 -3.96 -16.03
C LEU A 83 2.13 -4.33 -16.34
N ALA A 84 3.09 -3.91 -15.53
CA ALA A 84 4.51 -4.24 -15.72
C ALA A 84 4.87 -5.69 -15.33
N THR A 85 4.05 -6.34 -14.51
CA THR A 85 4.23 -7.75 -14.10
C THR A 85 3.48 -8.75 -14.97
N LEU A 86 2.60 -8.30 -15.87
CA LEU A 86 1.84 -9.13 -16.81
C LEU A 86 2.61 -9.27 -18.13
#